data_AF-B0R8V1-F1
#
_entry.id   AF-B0R8V1-F1
#
_cell.length_a   1.000
_cell.length_b   1.000
_cell.length_c   1.000
_cell.angle_alpha   90.00
_cell.angle_beta   90.00
_cell.angle_gamma   90.00
#
_symmetry.space_group_name_H-M   'P 1'
#
loop_
_entity.id
_entity.type
_entity.pdbx_description
1 polymer ?
#
loop_
_entity_poly.entity_id
_entity_poly.type
_entity_poly.pdbx_seq_one_letter_code
_entity_poly.pdbx_strand_id
1 'polypeptide(L)'
;MPNGDRDDVADRLSRRFDNDEEADEVSGEEEQAANAQQPPHEENASDAGNEENEGGKMNAEAEVSSRNAMHVRNVKSEWTSKSFYLPEFLKDDLKTTYKETDLEFEMERGEELPKTRHYYPLVVALGIERIARMDPQEINERIEGLEERGEPE
;
A
#
# COMPACT_ATOMS: atom_id res chain seq x y z
N MET A 1 -17.90 39.27 -35.09
CA MET A 1 -18.53 37.95 -35.34
C MET A 1 -17.78 36.93 -34.49
N PRO A 2 -18.45 36.00 -33.80
CA PRO A 2 -19.64 36.10 -32.96
C PRO A 2 -19.29 35.86 -31.47
N ASN A 3 -20.15 36.35 -30.56
CA ASN A 3 -20.09 36.03 -29.15
C ASN A 3 -20.42 34.54 -28.97
N GLY A 4 -19.55 33.78 -28.33
CA GLY A 4 -19.88 32.42 -27.88
C GLY A 4 -20.75 32.56 -26.64
N ASP A 5 -22.04 32.31 -26.79
CA ASP A 5 -23.03 32.42 -25.74
C ASP A 5 -22.64 31.51 -24.57
N ARG A 6 -22.53 32.09 -23.37
CA ARG A 6 -22.27 31.35 -22.12
C ARG A 6 -23.33 30.27 -21.86
N ASP A 7 -24.47 30.41 -22.51
CA ASP A 7 -25.60 29.49 -22.44
C ASP A 7 -25.27 28.14 -23.09
N ASP A 8 -24.44 28.08 -24.15
CA ASP A 8 -24.05 26.82 -24.80
C ASP A 8 -23.17 25.94 -23.90
N VAL A 9 -22.36 26.57 -23.05
CA VAL A 9 -21.46 25.89 -22.13
C VAL A 9 -22.23 25.36 -20.91
N ALA A 10 -23.20 26.14 -20.43
CA ALA A 10 -24.11 25.73 -19.37
C ALA A 10 -25.00 24.56 -19.82
N ASP A 11 -25.55 24.62 -21.04
CA ASP A 11 -26.42 23.57 -21.58
C ASP A 11 -25.65 22.25 -21.82
N ARG A 12 -24.36 22.35 -22.16
CA ARG A 12 -23.46 21.20 -22.29
C ARG A 12 -23.07 20.59 -20.94
N LEU A 13 -23.03 21.38 -19.86
CA LEU A 13 -22.78 20.90 -18.51
C LEU A 13 -24.04 20.28 -17.90
N SER A 14 -25.22 20.89 -18.08
CA SER A 14 -26.50 20.34 -17.59
C SER A 14 -26.79 18.95 -18.18
N ARG A 15 -26.61 18.75 -19.49
CA ARG A 15 -26.83 17.43 -20.13
C ARG A 15 -25.91 16.31 -19.63
N ARG A 16 -24.81 16.62 -18.94
CA ARG A 16 -23.92 15.62 -18.34
C ARG A 16 -24.40 15.17 -16.96
N PHE A 17 -25.19 15.99 -16.27
CA PHE A 17 -25.72 15.73 -14.94
C PHE A 17 -27.22 15.37 -14.94
N ASP A 18 -27.97 15.71 -15.99
CA ASP A 18 -29.40 15.40 -16.15
C ASP A 18 -29.71 13.95 -16.60
N ASN A 19 -28.71 13.07 -16.72
CA ASN A 19 -28.94 11.67 -17.12
C ASN A 19 -28.91 10.69 -15.94
N ASP A 20 -29.24 11.13 -14.72
CA ASP A 20 -29.28 10.25 -13.55
C ASP A 20 -30.43 10.57 -12.57
N GLU A 21 -31.59 11.01 -13.08
CA GLU A 21 -32.82 11.14 -12.29
C GLU A 21 -34.02 10.56 -13.04
N GLU A 22 -34.26 9.26 -12.89
CA GLU A 22 -35.62 8.68 -12.88
C GLU A 22 -35.63 7.42 -11.99
N ALA A 23 -36.57 7.41 -11.03
CA ALA A 23 -36.90 6.42 -9.98
C ALA A 23 -36.00 6.41 -8.71
N ASP A 24 -36.50 6.57 -7.48
CA ASP A 24 -37.75 6.01 -6.94
C ASP A 24 -38.27 6.82 -5.72
N GLU A 25 -39.60 6.95 -5.62
CA GLU A 25 -40.29 7.41 -4.41
C GLU A 25 -40.23 6.33 -3.32
N VAL A 26 -39.85 6.65 -2.08
CA VAL A 26 -40.31 5.86 -0.93
C VAL A 26 -40.44 6.68 0.35
N SER A 27 -41.69 6.74 0.80
CA SER A 27 -42.18 7.23 2.08
C SER A 27 -41.90 6.22 3.22
N GLY A 28 -41.52 6.74 4.39
CA GLY A 28 -42.03 6.36 5.72
C GLY A 28 -41.97 4.91 6.25
N GLU A 29 -41.40 4.82 7.45
CA GLU A 29 -41.71 3.90 8.57
C GLU A 29 -41.00 2.52 8.70
N GLU A 30 -40.25 2.45 9.81
CA GLU A 30 -40.11 1.42 10.85
C GLU A 30 -39.95 -0.10 10.56
N GLU A 31 -38.90 -0.61 11.23
CA GLU A 31 -38.80 -1.87 11.98
C GLU A 31 -38.52 -3.23 11.31
N GLN A 32 -37.66 -3.96 12.03
CA GLN A 32 -37.48 -5.43 12.13
C GLN A 32 -36.52 -6.16 11.17
N ALA A 33 -35.36 -6.47 11.77
CA ALA A 33 -34.84 -7.82 12.02
C ALA A 33 -34.50 -8.79 10.86
N ALA A 34 -33.31 -9.38 11.03
CA ALA A 34 -32.93 -10.74 10.70
C ALA A 34 -32.27 -11.02 9.32
N ASN A 35 -30.96 -11.27 9.42
CA ASN A 35 -30.31 -12.54 9.06
C ASN A 35 -29.85 -12.78 7.61
N ALA A 36 -28.54 -13.08 7.52
CA ALA A 36 -27.81 -13.89 6.54
C ALA A 36 -27.82 -13.48 5.06
N GLN A 37 -26.64 -13.20 4.48
CA GLN A 37 -25.81 -14.16 3.75
C GLN A 37 -24.54 -13.45 3.19
N GLN A 38 -23.54 -14.27 2.84
CA GLN A 38 -22.12 -14.04 2.52
C GLN A 38 -21.76 -13.01 1.41
N PRO A 39 -20.48 -12.57 1.35
CA PRO A 39 -19.94 -11.72 0.28
C PRO A 39 -19.83 -12.44 -1.08
N PRO A 40 -19.75 -11.69 -2.20
CA PRO A 40 -19.88 -12.21 -3.56
C PRO A 40 -18.66 -13.02 -4.05
N HIS A 41 -19.00 -14.00 -4.88
CA HIS A 41 -18.18 -14.96 -5.60
C HIS A 41 -17.22 -14.25 -6.59
N GLU A 42 -15.90 -14.42 -6.43
CA GLU A 42 -14.93 -14.20 -7.50
C GLU A 42 -15.00 -15.37 -8.48
N GLU A 43 -15.26 -15.09 -9.75
CA GLU A 43 -15.23 -16.10 -10.82
C GLU A 43 -13.79 -16.43 -11.20
N ASN A 44 -13.48 -17.71 -11.04
CA ASN A 44 -12.27 -18.37 -11.47
C ASN A 44 -12.60 -19.19 -12.72
N ALA A 45 -11.88 -18.97 -13.83
CA ALA A 45 -11.85 -19.90 -14.95
C ALA A 45 -10.51 -19.81 -15.71
N SER A 46 -9.56 -20.58 -15.22
CA SER A 46 -8.67 -21.51 -15.95
C SER A 46 -8.44 -21.31 -17.45
N ASP A 47 -7.17 -21.15 -17.83
CA ASP A 47 -6.65 -21.79 -19.04
C ASP A 47 -5.37 -22.56 -18.71
N ALA A 48 -5.38 -23.84 -19.09
CA ALA A 48 -4.37 -24.83 -18.80
C ALA A 48 -3.55 -25.09 -20.06
N GLY A 49 -2.24 -24.80 -20.00
CA GLY A 49 -1.27 -25.18 -21.01
C GLY A 49 -0.04 -25.80 -20.35
N ASN A 50 -0.08 -27.12 -20.20
CA ASN A 50 1.06 -27.95 -19.81
C ASN A 50 1.83 -28.36 -21.08
N GLU A 51 3.05 -27.87 -21.27
CA GLU A 51 4.02 -28.50 -22.17
C GLU A 51 5.39 -28.60 -21.47
N GLU A 52 5.84 -29.84 -21.38
CA GLU A 52 7.13 -30.30 -20.89
C GLU A 52 8.26 -29.77 -21.76
N ASN A 53 9.37 -29.34 -21.16
CA ASN A 53 10.66 -29.46 -21.84
C ASN A 53 11.78 -29.77 -20.83
N GLU A 54 12.15 -31.05 -20.81
CA GLU A 54 13.40 -31.53 -20.24
C GLU A 54 14.58 -31.02 -21.08
N GLY A 55 15.60 -30.45 -20.42
CA GLY A 55 16.90 -30.31 -21.07
C GLY A 55 17.80 -29.23 -20.47
N GLY A 56 18.71 -29.64 -19.58
CA GLY A 56 19.86 -28.79 -19.23
C GLY A 56 20.44 -29.01 -17.83
N LYS A 57 20.99 -30.20 -17.56
CA LYS A 57 21.98 -30.35 -16.49
C LYS A 57 23.25 -29.57 -16.84
N MET A 58 23.90 -29.06 -15.79
CA MET A 58 25.30 -28.60 -15.69
C MET A 58 25.50 -27.07 -15.79
N ASN A 59 25.35 -26.39 -14.65
CA ASN A 59 26.55 -25.85 -13.98
C ASN A 59 26.30 -25.70 -12.48
N ALA A 60 26.65 -26.75 -11.73
CA ALA A 60 26.88 -26.67 -10.29
C ALA A 60 28.29 -26.12 -10.09
N GLU A 61 28.51 -24.86 -10.46
CA GLU A 61 29.65 -24.11 -9.96
C GLU A 61 29.24 -23.53 -8.61
N ALA A 62 29.86 -24.09 -7.59
CA ALA A 62 29.82 -23.60 -6.23
C ALA A 62 30.41 -22.19 -6.16
N GLU A 63 29.62 -21.18 -6.49
CA GLU A 63 29.83 -19.84 -5.94
C GLU A 63 29.35 -19.85 -4.50
N VAL A 64 30.22 -20.32 -3.62
CA VAL A 64 30.29 -19.85 -2.24
C VAL A 64 30.89 -18.44 -2.28
N SER A 65 30.22 -17.53 -3.00
CA SER A 65 30.43 -16.11 -2.88
C SER A 65 29.36 -15.64 -1.91
N SER A 66 29.74 -14.90 -0.88
CA SER A 66 28.85 -14.36 0.14
C SER A 66 27.60 -13.76 -0.49
N ARG A 67 26.50 -14.52 -0.58
CA ARG A 67 25.26 -14.00 -1.13
C ARG A 67 24.78 -12.94 -0.16
N ASN A 68 24.85 -11.68 -0.58
CA ASN A 68 24.29 -10.58 0.16
C ASN A 68 22.81 -10.91 0.44
N ALA A 69 22.41 -10.96 1.71
CA ALA A 69 21.06 -11.33 2.11
C ALA A 69 19.98 -10.39 1.53
N MET A 70 20.37 -9.20 1.03
CA MET A 70 19.51 -8.26 0.34
C MET A 70 19.30 -8.59 -1.15
N HIS A 71 20.18 -9.38 -1.77
CA HIS A 71 20.14 -9.72 -3.20
C HIS A 71 19.45 -11.07 -3.44
N VAL A 72 18.17 -11.14 -3.07
CA VAL A 72 17.30 -12.30 -3.29
C VAL A 72 16.49 -12.18 -4.58
N ARG A 73 16.10 -13.30 -5.20
CA ARG A 73 15.26 -13.27 -6.40
C ARG A 73 13.83 -12.93 -6.02
N ASN A 74 13.29 -13.60 -5.00
CA ASN A 74 11.94 -13.34 -4.50
C ASN A 74 11.96 -13.12 -2.99
N VAL A 75 11.71 -11.88 -2.59
CA VAL A 75 11.69 -11.45 -1.18
C VAL A 75 10.67 -12.23 -0.36
N LYS A 76 9.50 -12.55 -0.93
CA LYS A 76 8.42 -13.22 -0.18
C LYS A 76 8.73 -14.69 0.11
N SER A 77 9.50 -15.36 -0.74
CA SER A 77 9.88 -16.77 -0.53
C SER A 77 11.18 -16.92 0.27
N GLU A 78 12.10 -15.95 0.15
CA GLU A 78 13.43 -16.06 0.73
C GLU A 78 13.56 -15.38 2.10
N TRP A 79 12.73 -14.39 2.44
CA TRP A 79 12.78 -13.70 3.74
C TRP A 79 11.66 -14.13 4.68
N THR A 80 11.97 -14.12 5.99
CA THR A 80 10.97 -14.36 7.04
C THR A 80 10.10 -13.12 7.23
N SER A 81 8.79 -13.27 7.01
CA SER A 81 7.83 -12.20 7.29
C SER A 81 7.67 -11.97 8.80
N LYS A 82 7.75 -10.72 9.23
CA LYS A 82 7.40 -10.30 10.59
C LYS A 82 6.39 -9.16 10.52
N SER A 83 5.22 -9.38 11.12
CA SER A 83 4.15 -8.40 11.20
C SER A 83 4.14 -7.73 12.57
N PHE A 84 3.82 -6.45 12.62
CA PHE A 84 3.64 -5.66 13.84
C PHE A 84 2.44 -4.73 13.67
N TYR A 85 1.81 -4.36 14.79
CA TYR A 85 0.71 -3.42 14.81
C TYR A 85 1.25 -2.00 14.99
N LEU A 86 0.67 -1.06 14.27
CA LEU A 86 0.96 0.36 14.39
C LEU A 86 -0.32 1.11 14.75
N PRO A 87 -0.26 2.13 15.63
CA PRO A 87 -1.35 3.09 15.76
C PRO A 87 -1.52 3.86 14.45
N GLU A 88 -2.72 4.37 14.18
CA GLU A 88 -3.07 4.94 12.87
C GLU A 88 -2.16 6.11 12.49
N PHE A 89 -1.83 6.99 13.44
CA PHE A 89 -0.93 8.12 13.19
C PHE A 89 0.47 7.67 12.72
N LEU A 90 1.05 6.61 13.30
CA LEU A 90 2.36 6.10 12.83
C LEU A 90 2.26 5.41 11.48
N LYS A 91 1.14 4.74 11.21
CA LYS A 91 0.87 4.13 9.91
C LYS A 91 0.77 5.20 8.81
N ASP A 92 0.12 6.31 9.12
CA ASP A 92 0.00 7.46 8.20
C ASP A 92 1.33 8.21 8.04
N ASP A 93 2.09 8.41 9.11
CA ASP A 93 3.45 8.97 9.06
C ASP A 93 4.32 8.10 8.15
N LEU A 94 4.36 6.78 8.37
CA LEU A 94 5.15 5.84 7.57
C LEU A 94 4.77 5.86 6.09
N LYS A 95 3.47 5.99 5.79
CA LYS A 95 2.96 6.08 4.41
C LYS A 95 3.35 7.41 3.77
N THR A 96 3.29 8.50 4.52
CA THR A 96 3.62 9.85 4.04
C THR A 96 5.11 9.97 3.78
N THR A 97 5.95 9.60 4.74
CA THR A 97 7.40 9.60 4.59
C THR A 97 7.85 8.69 3.44
N TYR A 98 7.19 7.54 3.22
CA TYR A 98 7.47 6.72 2.04
C TYR A 98 7.25 7.51 0.75
N LYS A 99 6.09 8.15 0.58
CA LYS A 99 5.76 8.87 -0.66
C LYS A 99 6.73 10.02 -0.92
N GLU A 100 7.11 10.75 0.12
CA GLU A 100 8.08 11.84 0.02
C GLU A 100 9.46 11.30 -0.40
N THR A 101 9.93 10.25 0.28
CA THR A 101 11.23 9.64 -0.01
C THR A 101 11.27 9.01 -1.41
N ASP A 102 10.18 8.35 -1.81
CA ASP A 102 10.02 7.73 -3.13
C ASP A 102 10.07 8.78 -4.24
N LEU A 103 9.35 9.89 -4.06
CA LEU A 103 9.37 11.02 -5.00
C LEU A 103 10.77 11.62 -5.12
N GLU A 104 11.45 11.90 -4.00
CA GLU A 104 12.82 12.43 -4.02
C GLU A 104 13.79 11.45 -4.70
N PHE A 105 13.65 10.16 -4.41
CA PHE A 105 14.48 9.11 -4.99
C PHE A 105 14.24 8.97 -6.50
N GLU A 106 12.98 9.03 -6.95
CA GLU A 106 12.62 9.00 -8.37
C GLU A 106 13.14 10.23 -9.11
N MET A 107 13.02 11.42 -8.50
CA MET A 107 13.54 12.66 -9.10
C MET A 107 15.07 12.62 -9.27
N GLU A 108 15.81 12.01 -8.34
CA GLU A 108 17.27 11.94 -8.40
C GLU A 108 17.77 10.78 -9.27
N ARG A 109 17.12 9.61 -9.22
CA ARG A 109 17.62 8.37 -9.82
C ARG A 109 16.81 7.89 -11.02
N GLY A 110 15.62 8.43 -11.26
CA GLY A 110 14.71 8.00 -12.33
C GLY A 110 14.06 6.64 -12.09
N GLU A 111 14.11 6.12 -10.87
CA GLU A 111 13.59 4.81 -10.49
C GLU A 111 12.75 4.92 -9.21
N GLU A 112 11.67 4.16 -9.11
CA GLU A 112 10.87 4.04 -7.88
C GLU A 112 11.65 3.28 -6.79
N LEU A 113 11.45 3.67 -5.53
CA LEU A 113 12.05 3.02 -4.37
C LEU A 113 11.19 1.81 -3.91
N PRO A 114 11.65 0.56 -4.07
CA PRO A 114 10.81 -0.60 -3.76
C PRO A 114 10.50 -0.73 -2.26
N LYS A 115 9.21 -0.63 -1.90
CA LYS A 115 8.69 -0.73 -0.52
C LYS A 115 9.24 -1.92 0.28
N THR A 116 9.01 -3.13 -0.23
CA THR A 116 9.29 -4.37 0.51
C THR A 116 10.77 -4.73 0.53
N ARG A 117 11.49 -4.45 -0.56
CA ARG A 117 12.91 -4.85 -0.71
C ARG A 117 13.87 -3.84 -0.07
N HIS A 118 13.54 -2.56 -0.08
CA HIS A 118 14.47 -1.50 0.32
C HIS A 118 13.91 -0.64 1.45
N TYR A 119 12.76 0.00 1.25
CA TYR A 119 12.27 1.02 2.20
C TYR A 119 12.01 0.46 3.61
N TYR A 120 11.18 -0.59 3.76
CA TYR A 120 10.88 -1.13 5.10
C TYR A 120 12.11 -1.71 5.81
N PRO A 121 12.97 -2.53 5.15
CA PRO A 121 14.23 -2.95 5.76
C PRO A 121 15.12 -1.79 6.20
N LEU A 122 15.19 -0.70 5.42
CA LEU A 122 15.97 0.48 5.77
C LEU A 122 15.43 1.18 7.02
N VAL A 123 14.11 1.40 7.09
CA VAL A 123 13.45 1.99 8.27
C VAL A 123 13.73 1.15 9.52
N VAL A 124 13.63 -0.18 9.41
CA VAL A 124 13.92 -1.08 10.54
C VAL A 124 15.39 -1.03 10.94
N ALA A 125 16.32 -1.05 9.99
CA ALA A 125 17.76 -0.97 10.28
C ALA A 125 18.12 0.34 10.99
N LEU A 126 17.65 1.48 10.49
CA LEU A 126 17.86 2.79 11.10
C LEU A 126 17.19 2.90 12.48
N GLY A 127 16.00 2.33 12.64
CA GLY A 127 15.30 2.26 13.92
C GLY A 127 16.09 1.48 14.97
N ILE A 128 16.60 0.29 14.61
CA ILE A 128 17.45 -0.53 15.50
C ILE A 128 18.74 0.22 15.85
N GLU A 129 19.40 0.81 14.85
CA GLU A 129 20.62 1.60 15.06
C GLU A 129 20.38 2.76 16.02
N ARG A 130 19.24 3.45 15.89
CA ARG A 130 18.89 4.56 16.75
C ARG A 130 18.59 4.10 18.18
N ILE A 131 17.77 3.05 18.35
CA ILE A 131 17.44 2.49 19.67
C ILE A 131 18.69 1.98 20.38
N ALA A 132 19.60 1.31 19.67
CA ALA A 132 20.84 0.77 20.25
C ALA A 132 21.79 1.84 20.82
N ARG A 133 21.62 3.11 20.41
CA ARG A 133 22.41 4.25 20.91
C ARG A 133 21.72 5.04 22.02
N MET A 134 20.45 4.77 22.30
CA MET A 134 19.68 5.45 23.35
C MET A 134 19.95 4.80 24.70
N ASP A 135 19.96 5.61 25.74
CA ASP A 135 19.93 5.10 27.11
C ASP A 135 18.48 4.78 27.56
N PRO A 136 18.29 4.01 28.65
CA PRO A 136 16.96 3.63 29.10
C PRO A 136 16.03 4.81 29.43
N GLN A 137 16.58 5.94 29.87
CA GLN A 137 15.79 7.12 30.18
C GLN A 137 15.31 7.79 28.89
N GLU A 138 16.19 7.97 27.90
CA GLU A 138 15.78 8.48 26.58
C GLU A 138 14.72 7.56 25.94
N ILE A 139 14.84 6.24 26.06
CA ILE A 139 13.84 5.30 25.55
C ILE A 139 12.47 5.52 26.22
N ASN A 140 12.41 5.67 27.54
CA ASN A 140 11.16 5.93 28.25
C ASN A 140 10.52 7.25 27.79
N GLU A 141 11.30 8.32 27.68
CA GLU A 141 10.80 9.62 27.20
C GLU A 141 10.21 9.52 25.78
N ARG A 142 10.80 8.70 24.90
CA ARG A 142 10.22 8.44 23.57
C ARG A 142 8.94 7.63 23.61
N ILE A 143 8.80 6.70 24.55
CA ILE A 143 7.58 5.91 24.73
C ILE A 143 6.45 6.84 25.21
N GLU A 144 6.70 7.63 26.25
CA GLU A 144 5.72 8.60 26.78
C GLU A 144 5.26 9.56 25.67
N GLY A 145 6.18 10.11 24.88
CA GLY A 145 5.81 10.99 23.75
C GLY A 145 5.02 10.29 22.63
N LEU A 146 5.16 8.97 22.45
CA LEU A 146 4.32 8.21 21.51
C LEU A 146 2.92 7.95 22.08
N GLU A 147 2.82 7.72 23.39
CA GLU A 147 1.54 7.55 24.08
C GLU A 147 0.74 8.86 24.06
N GLU A 148 1.37 10.00 24.36
CA GLU A 148 0.76 11.33 24.29
C GLU A 148 0.21 11.66 22.90
N ARG A 149 0.98 11.37 21.84
CA ARG A 149 0.52 11.55 20.45
C ARG A 149 -0.63 10.63 20.07
N GLY A 150 -0.77 9.51 20.77
CA GLY A 150 -1.82 8.52 20.53
C GLY A 150 -3.11 8.81 21.28
N GLU A 151 -3.12 9.78 22.20
CA GLU A 151 -4.35 10.17 22.89
C GLU A 151 -5.34 10.81 21.90
N PRO A 152 -6.62 10.40 21.91
CA PRO A 152 -7.64 11.06 21.12
C PRO A 152 -7.87 12.47 21.65
N GLU A 153 -7.84 13.47 20.77
CA GLU A 153 -8.24 14.86 21.10
C GLU A 153 -9.69 14.98 21.57
#